data_AF-A0A8T6PD67-F1
#
_entry.id   AF-A0A8T6PD67-F1
#
_cell.length_a   1.000
_cell.length_b   1.000
_cell.length_c   1.000
_cell.angle_alpha   90.00
_cell.angle_beta   90.00
_cell.angle_gamma   90.00
#
_symmetry.space_group_name_H-M   'P 1'
#
loop_
_entity.id
_entity.type
_entity.pdbx_description
1 polymer ?
#
loop_
_entity_poly.entity_id
_entity_poly.type
_entity_poly.pdbx_seq_one_letter_code
_entity_poly.pdbx_strand_id
1 'polypeptide(L)'
;VTDEEADQAVLSCIADTDDDTLCFREFFIDAQPVQEITLSAFFIDVNEVTNAAYAECVASEVCTPPSNVDFFNDAQFADHPVVYVSYQQANQYCLFAGKRMVTEAEWEKAARWDPITGESRVYPWGDIYEPGRANTLSAGQGGTAPVSAFMNDRSALGLQGLGGNVREWVSDWYFPNYDDFPGASLVNPTGPATQPLTEPFRVARGGSWQDFAFYSRGGHRWDMPPASSTPWLGFRCAQTVEGAEPPVVPTEVPAEEAPAEEEGPVDGPPTAAPPEETPTNGGDDAPTDEGGGDEGTP
;
A
#
# COMPACT_ATOMS: atom_id res chain seq x y z
N VAL A 1 -16.88 2.06 3.66
CA VAL A 1 -16.57 3.34 4.35
C VAL A 1 -17.77 4.28 4.31
N THR A 2 -18.19 4.91 5.42
CA THR A 2 -19.31 5.88 5.41
C THR A 2 -18.87 7.26 4.91
N ASP A 3 -19.81 8.13 4.56
CA ASP A 3 -19.49 9.54 4.25
C ASP A 3 -18.83 10.25 5.43
N GLU A 4 -19.31 10.00 6.65
CA GLU A 4 -18.73 10.55 7.88
C GLU A 4 -17.29 10.08 8.09
N GLU A 5 -17.01 8.78 7.89
CA GLU A 5 -15.65 8.23 8.00
C GLU A 5 -14.71 8.84 6.94
N ALA A 6 -15.19 9.07 5.72
CA ALA A 6 -14.41 9.72 4.66
C ALA A 6 -14.12 11.19 5.00
N ASP A 7 -15.11 11.93 5.48
CA ASP A 7 -14.94 13.34 5.86
C ASP A 7 -13.97 13.48 7.06
N GLN A 8 -14.05 12.59 8.04
CA GLN A 8 -13.09 12.54 9.15
C GLN A 8 -11.67 12.19 8.67
N ALA A 9 -11.54 11.32 7.67
CA ALA A 9 -10.23 10.98 7.10
C ALA A 9 -9.58 12.18 6.40
N VAL A 10 -10.37 12.99 5.68
CA VAL A 10 -9.89 14.27 5.11
C VAL A 10 -9.39 15.20 6.20
N LEU A 11 -10.15 15.38 7.30
CA LEU A 11 -9.74 16.23 8.41
C LEU A 11 -8.47 15.72 9.10
N SER A 12 -8.34 14.40 9.29
CA SER A 12 -7.13 13.78 9.83
C SER A 12 -5.93 13.98 8.90
N CYS A 13 -6.14 13.89 7.58
CA CYS A 13 -5.10 14.16 6.61
C CYS A 13 -4.59 15.59 6.71
N ILE A 14 -5.49 16.58 6.73
CA ILE A 14 -5.12 18.00 6.84
C ILE A 14 -4.33 18.26 8.13
N ALA A 15 -4.76 17.64 9.23
CA ALA A 15 -4.08 17.77 10.52
C ALA A 15 -2.67 17.16 10.52
N ASP A 16 -2.47 16.04 9.81
CA ASP A 16 -1.17 15.34 9.74
C ASP A 16 -0.21 16.01 8.75
N THR A 17 -0.71 16.56 7.64
CA THR A 17 0.12 17.16 6.57
C THR A 17 0.34 18.66 6.73
N ASP A 18 -0.52 19.34 7.49
CA ASP A 18 -0.65 20.81 7.49
C ASP A 18 -0.89 21.39 6.07
N ASP A 19 -1.47 20.58 5.17
CA ASP A 19 -1.70 20.92 3.77
C ASP A 19 -3.00 20.27 3.26
N ASP A 20 -4.02 21.09 2.99
CA ASP A 20 -5.32 20.67 2.49
C ASP A 20 -5.33 20.31 1.01
N THR A 21 -4.30 20.73 0.26
CA THR A 21 -4.18 20.44 -1.17
C THR A 21 -3.75 19.01 -1.47
N LEU A 22 -3.38 18.24 -0.44
CA LEU A 22 -3.03 16.82 -0.53
C LEU A 22 -4.16 15.88 -0.09
N CYS A 23 -5.23 16.42 0.49
CA CYS A 23 -6.23 15.66 1.24
C CYS A 23 -7.56 15.56 0.50
N PHE A 24 -7.53 15.02 -0.70
CA PHE A 24 -8.72 14.92 -1.53
C PHE A 24 -9.68 13.83 -1.08
N ARG A 25 -10.98 14.13 -1.07
CA ARG A 25 -12.03 13.22 -0.58
C ARG A 25 -12.09 11.92 -1.37
N GLU A 26 -11.80 11.96 -2.68
CA GLU A 26 -11.75 10.80 -3.57
C GLU A 26 -10.83 9.69 -3.06
N PHE A 27 -9.74 10.01 -2.35
CA PHE A 27 -8.81 9.02 -1.79
C PHE A 27 -9.40 8.22 -0.61
N PHE A 28 -10.58 8.61 -0.14
CA PHE A 28 -11.22 8.04 1.04
C PHE A 28 -12.58 7.40 0.74
N ILE A 29 -13.02 7.39 -0.53
CA ILE A 29 -14.36 6.93 -0.93
C ILE A 29 -14.37 5.83 -1.99
N ASP A 30 -13.21 5.37 -2.46
CA ASP A 30 -13.07 4.20 -3.33
C ASP A 30 -13.52 2.87 -2.67
N ALA A 31 -13.80 2.92 -1.37
CA ALA A 31 -14.41 1.87 -0.56
C ALA A 31 -15.91 2.13 -0.24
N GLN A 32 -16.57 2.95 -1.05
CA GLN A 32 -18.02 3.16 -1.02
C GLN A 32 -18.74 2.33 -2.11
N PRO A 33 -20.04 2.02 -1.91
CA PRO A 33 -20.84 2.27 -0.71
C PRO A 33 -20.53 1.28 0.43
N VAL A 34 -21.05 1.55 1.64
CA VAL A 34 -21.06 0.54 2.72
C VAL A 34 -22.04 -0.57 2.35
N GLN A 35 -21.59 -1.81 2.50
CA GLN A 35 -22.38 -3.00 2.17
C GLN A 35 -22.34 -4.03 3.29
N GLU A 36 -23.42 -4.78 3.43
CA GLU A 36 -23.46 -5.96 4.28
C GLU A 36 -23.00 -7.17 3.48
N ILE A 37 -21.85 -7.74 3.86
CA ILE A 37 -21.24 -8.89 3.20
C ILE A 37 -21.37 -10.13 4.07
N THR A 38 -21.81 -11.23 3.47
CA THR A 38 -21.80 -12.56 4.09
C THR A 38 -20.53 -13.29 3.71
N LEU A 39 -19.71 -13.65 4.71
CA LEU A 39 -18.53 -14.49 4.52
C LEU A 39 -18.73 -15.85 5.19
N SER A 40 -18.34 -16.89 4.47
CA SER A 40 -18.15 -18.22 5.03
C SER A 40 -17.06 -18.21 6.11
N ALA A 41 -17.01 -19.23 6.96
CA ALA A 41 -15.95 -19.34 7.95
C ALA A 41 -14.59 -19.62 7.27
N PHE A 42 -13.54 -18.93 7.71
CA PHE A 42 -12.18 -19.06 7.21
C PHE A 42 -11.19 -18.90 8.37
N PHE A 43 -9.97 -19.38 8.17
CA PHE A 43 -8.80 -19.01 8.97
C PHE A 43 -7.99 -17.95 8.24
N ILE A 44 -7.31 -17.10 8.98
CA ILE A 44 -6.39 -16.08 8.47
C ILE A 44 -5.18 -16.02 9.40
N ASP A 45 -4.02 -15.79 8.83
CA ASP A 45 -2.77 -15.69 9.59
C ASP A 45 -2.81 -14.49 10.55
N VAL A 46 -2.42 -14.74 11.79
CA VAL A 46 -2.44 -13.74 12.88
C VAL A 46 -1.52 -12.56 12.55
N ASN A 47 -0.40 -12.84 11.89
CA ASN A 47 0.64 -11.91 11.50
C ASN A 47 0.93 -12.04 10.00
N GLU A 48 1.66 -11.08 9.45
CA GLU A 48 2.26 -11.16 8.13
C GLU A 48 3.24 -12.34 8.01
N VAL A 49 3.43 -12.84 6.79
CA VAL A 49 4.45 -13.87 6.51
C VAL A 49 5.84 -13.27 6.76
N THR A 50 6.68 -13.96 7.53
CA THR A 50 8.04 -13.48 7.83
C THR A 50 9.05 -13.88 6.76
N ASN A 51 10.19 -13.18 6.71
CA ASN A 51 11.32 -13.58 5.86
C ASN A 51 11.76 -15.02 6.13
N ALA A 52 11.85 -15.42 7.41
CA ALA A 52 12.23 -16.78 7.79
C ALA A 52 11.25 -17.84 7.25
N ALA A 53 9.94 -17.57 7.34
CA ALA A 53 8.94 -18.50 6.83
C ALA A 53 8.98 -18.58 5.29
N TYR A 54 9.11 -17.44 4.60
CA TYR A 54 9.26 -17.40 3.15
C TYR A 54 10.54 -18.10 2.66
N ALA A 55 11.63 -18.03 3.43
CA ALA A 55 12.88 -18.73 3.13
C ALA A 55 12.73 -20.26 3.09
N GLU A 56 11.80 -20.85 3.85
CA GLU A 56 11.49 -22.28 3.73
C GLU A 56 10.92 -22.64 2.35
N CYS A 57 10.06 -21.78 1.79
CA CYS A 57 9.53 -21.97 0.45
C CYS A 57 10.62 -21.82 -0.63
N VAL A 58 11.51 -20.82 -0.48
CA VAL A 58 12.64 -20.62 -1.39
C VAL A 58 13.62 -21.80 -1.33
N ALA A 59 13.93 -22.31 -0.13
CA ALA A 59 14.80 -23.46 0.05
C ALA A 59 14.22 -24.76 -0.52
N SER A 60 12.89 -24.84 -0.63
CA SER A 60 12.20 -25.96 -1.29
C SER A 60 12.14 -25.85 -2.82
N GLU A 61 12.70 -24.78 -3.39
CA GLU A 61 12.65 -24.46 -4.83
C GLU A 61 11.22 -24.23 -5.37
N VAL A 62 10.22 -24.12 -4.48
CA VAL A 62 8.85 -23.79 -4.85
C VAL A 62 8.69 -22.29 -5.06
N CYS A 63 9.26 -21.43 -4.22
CA CYS A 63 9.20 -19.98 -4.38
C CYS A 63 10.51 -19.42 -4.96
N THR A 64 10.42 -18.31 -5.68
CA THR A 64 11.60 -17.50 -6.04
C THR A 64 11.93 -16.50 -4.93
N PRO A 65 13.22 -16.12 -4.75
CA PRO A 65 13.59 -15.08 -3.78
C PRO A 65 12.93 -13.73 -4.07
N PRO A 66 12.68 -12.89 -3.04
CA PRO A 66 12.27 -11.50 -3.22
C PRO A 66 13.30 -10.70 -4.02
N SER A 67 12.89 -9.59 -4.64
CA SER A 67 13.80 -8.82 -5.52
C SER A 67 14.96 -8.15 -4.78
N ASN A 68 14.83 -7.90 -3.47
CA ASN A 68 15.94 -7.47 -2.62
C ASN A 68 16.44 -8.66 -1.76
N VAL A 69 17.43 -9.37 -2.31
CA VAL A 69 18.00 -10.57 -1.67
C VAL A 69 18.87 -10.25 -0.45
N ASP A 70 19.45 -9.04 -0.38
CA ASP A 70 20.32 -8.64 0.75
C ASP A 70 19.47 -8.45 2.01
N PHE A 71 18.35 -7.72 1.90
CA PHE A 71 17.39 -7.57 2.99
C PHE A 71 16.80 -8.93 3.41
N PHE A 72 16.40 -9.75 2.42
CA PHE A 72 15.76 -11.04 2.66
C PHE A 72 16.67 -12.06 3.37
N ASN A 73 17.96 -12.12 3.00
CA ASN A 73 18.90 -13.10 3.54
C ASN A 73 19.58 -12.64 4.85
N ASP A 74 19.42 -11.37 5.25
CA ASP A 74 19.98 -10.87 6.50
C ASP A 74 19.16 -11.40 7.69
N ALA A 75 19.84 -12.20 8.53
CA ALA A 75 19.24 -12.84 9.70
C ALA A 75 18.69 -11.83 10.72
N GLN A 76 19.11 -10.56 10.70
CA GLN A 76 18.52 -9.51 11.55
C GLN A 76 17.06 -9.23 11.19
N PHE A 77 16.64 -9.52 9.95
CA PHE A 77 15.28 -9.31 9.46
C PHE A 77 14.47 -10.61 9.37
N ALA A 78 14.95 -11.72 9.95
CA ALA A 78 14.29 -13.02 9.88
C ALA A 78 12.81 -12.99 10.34
N ASP A 79 12.53 -12.23 11.40
CA ASP A 79 11.18 -12.09 11.99
C ASP A 79 10.39 -10.87 11.46
N HIS A 80 10.95 -10.13 10.50
CA HIS A 80 10.25 -9.04 9.81
C HIS A 80 9.33 -9.62 8.73
N PRO A 81 8.26 -8.89 8.34
CA PRO A 81 7.45 -9.30 7.20
C PRO A 81 8.31 -9.40 5.95
N VAL A 82 8.07 -10.44 5.15
CA VAL A 82 8.64 -10.52 3.81
C VAL A 82 8.04 -9.40 2.96
N VAL A 83 8.92 -8.63 2.33
CA VAL A 83 8.61 -7.53 1.42
C VAL A 83 9.41 -7.71 0.14
N TYR A 84 9.23 -6.83 -0.85
CA TYR A 84 9.81 -7.02 -2.19
C TYR A 84 9.34 -8.31 -2.89
N VAL A 85 8.07 -8.65 -2.68
CA VAL A 85 7.40 -9.79 -3.31
C VAL A 85 6.27 -9.29 -4.20
N SER A 86 6.19 -9.84 -5.41
CA SER A 86 5.04 -9.60 -6.30
C SER A 86 3.79 -10.33 -5.80
N TYR A 87 2.64 -10.01 -6.40
CA TYR A 87 1.40 -10.74 -6.14
C TYR A 87 1.57 -12.25 -6.42
N GLN A 88 2.24 -12.62 -7.51
CA GLN A 88 2.46 -14.02 -7.87
C GLN A 88 3.34 -14.75 -6.85
N GLN A 89 4.39 -14.09 -6.35
CA GLN A 89 5.25 -14.66 -5.31
C GLN A 89 4.48 -14.86 -3.99
N ALA A 90 3.66 -13.89 -3.59
CA ALA A 90 2.79 -14.00 -2.43
C ALA A 90 1.79 -15.17 -2.57
N ASN A 91 1.11 -15.26 -3.72
CA ASN A 91 0.16 -16.33 -4.01
C ASN A 91 0.84 -17.72 -3.99
N GLN A 92 1.99 -17.84 -4.63
CA GLN A 92 2.77 -19.08 -4.68
C GLN A 92 3.21 -19.55 -3.29
N TYR A 93 3.62 -18.64 -2.41
CA TYR A 93 3.91 -18.98 -1.02
C TYR A 93 2.67 -19.47 -0.28
N CYS A 94 1.53 -18.79 -0.41
CA CYS A 94 0.32 -19.24 0.28
C CYS A 94 -0.10 -20.65 -0.19
N LEU A 95 0.05 -20.96 -1.48
CA LEU A 95 -0.19 -22.31 -2.01
C LEU A 95 0.82 -23.34 -1.44
N PHE A 96 2.11 -22.98 -1.37
CA PHE A 96 3.14 -23.82 -0.74
C PHE A 96 2.80 -24.14 0.72
N ALA A 97 2.31 -23.14 1.47
CA ALA A 97 1.91 -23.29 2.86
C ALA A 97 0.59 -24.09 3.05
N GLY A 98 -0.01 -24.62 1.97
CA GLY A 98 -1.30 -25.32 2.02
C GLY A 98 -2.49 -24.40 2.30
N LYS A 99 -2.34 -23.12 1.97
CA LYS A 99 -3.27 -22.01 2.20
C LYS A 99 -3.65 -21.37 0.87
N ARG A 100 -4.21 -20.17 0.91
CA ARG A 100 -4.51 -19.30 -0.23
C ARG A 100 -4.29 -17.84 0.14
N MET A 101 -4.30 -16.96 -0.86
CA MET A 101 -4.45 -15.53 -0.61
C MET A 101 -5.78 -15.25 0.10
N VAL A 102 -5.75 -14.28 1.01
CA VAL A 102 -6.95 -13.72 1.65
C VAL A 102 -7.72 -12.86 0.65
N THR A 103 -9.05 -12.86 0.69
CA THR A 103 -9.83 -11.90 -0.11
C THR A 103 -9.85 -10.52 0.54
N GLU A 104 -10.15 -9.47 -0.24
CA GLU A 104 -10.28 -8.11 0.29
C GLU A 104 -11.31 -8.05 1.43
N ALA A 105 -12.48 -8.67 1.24
CA ALA A 105 -13.54 -8.68 2.24
C ALA A 105 -13.17 -9.49 3.50
N GLU A 106 -12.45 -10.61 3.33
CA GLU A 106 -11.94 -11.39 4.47
C GLU A 106 -10.92 -10.59 5.28
N TRP A 107 -10.00 -9.90 4.60
CA TRP A 107 -9.02 -9.04 5.23
C TRP A 107 -9.69 -7.89 6.00
N GLU A 108 -10.66 -7.21 5.37
CA GLU A 108 -11.38 -6.11 6.00
C GLU A 108 -12.19 -6.56 7.21
N LYS A 109 -12.85 -7.73 7.15
CA LYS A 109 -13.51 -8.31 8.33
C LYS A 109 -12.50 -8.57 9.44
N ALA A 110 -11.33 -9.14 9.11
CA ALA A 110 -10.30 -9.44 10.08
C ALA A 110 -9.72 -8.19 10.77
N ALA A 111 -9.65 -7.07 10.03
CA ALA A 111 -9.22 -5.78 10.53
C ALA A 111 -10.31 -5.06 11.34
N ARG A 112 -11.52 -4.94 10.81
CA ARG A 112 -12.53 -3.99 11.29
C ARG A 112 -13.61 -4.58 12.17
N TRP A 113 -14.04 -5.82 11.92
CA TRP A 113 -15.26 -6.35 12.52
C TRP A 113 -15.07 -6.65 14.00
N ASP A 114 -15.90 -6.05 14.85
CA ASP A 114 -15.98 -6.37 16.27
C ASP A 114 -17.17 -7.31 16.55
N PRO A 115 -16.92 -8.60 16.86
CA PRO A 115 -18.00 -9.54 17.14
C PRO A 115 -18.73 -9.27 18.46
N ILE A 116 -18.19 -8.41 19.34
CA ILE A 116 -18.82 -8.05 20.61
C ILE A 116 -19.89 -6.97 20.39
N THR A 117 -19.58 -5.94 19.59
CA THR A 117 -20.52 -4.84 19.30
C THR A 117 -21.40 -5.14 18.09
N GLY A 118 -20.93 -5.96 17.14
CA GLY A 118 -21.59 -6.18 15.86
C GLY A 118 -21.39 -5.01 14.89
N GLU A 119 -20.30 -4.24 15.05
CA GLU A 119 -19.99 -3.05 14.25
C GLU A 119 -18.56 -3.10 13.70
N SER A 120 -18.33 -2.38 12.60
CA SER A 120 -17.00 -2.22 12.00
C SER A 120 -16.28 -1.01 12.56
N ARG A 121 -15.05 -1.19 13.02
CA ARG A 121 -14.15 -0.12 13.50
C ARG A 121 -13.44 0.58 12.35
N VAL A 122 -12.97 1.82 12.54
CA VAL A 122 -12.15 2.54 11.54
C VAL A 122 -10.72 1.97 11.44
N TYR A 123 -10.06 1.78 12.58
CA TYR A 123 -8.76 1.14 12.71
C TYR A 123 -8.92 -0.22 13.40
N PRO A 124 -7.94 -1.13 13.33
CA PRO A 124 -8.07 -2.44 13.96
C PRO A 124 -8.44 -2.38 15.46
N TRP A 125 -7.83 -1.43 16.18
CA TRP A 125 -8.01 -1.25 17.61
C TRP A 125 -9.22 -0.40 18.00
N GLY A 126 -9.85 0.35 17.10
CA GLY A 126 -10.95 1.25 17.42
C GLY A 126 -11.14 2.37 16.38
N ASP A 127 -11.96 3.36 16.70
CA ASP A 127 -12.35 4.41 15.75
C ASP A 127 -11.43 5.63 15.75
N ILE A 128 -10.57 5.74 16.76
CA ILE A 128 -9.67 6.86 16.95
C ILE A 128 -8.24 6.38 16.69
N TYR A 129 -7.50 7.11 15.86
CA TYR A 129 -6.08 6.86 15.68
C TYR A 129 -5.33 7.14 16.98
N GLU A 130 -4.46 6.21 17.38
CA GLU A 130 -3.63 6.35 18.57
C GLU A 130 -2.15 6.22 18.14
N PRO A 131 -1.36 7.31 18.20
CA PRO A 131 0.04 7.29 17.78
C PRO A 131 0.85 6.18 18.45
N GLY A 132 1.69 5.50 17.68
CA GLY A 132 2.58 4.44 18.15
C GLY A 132 1.92 3.07 18.33
N ARG A 133 0.62 2.91 18.04
CA ARG A 133 -0.02 1.59 18.04
C ARG A 133 0.44 0.69 16.90
N ALA A 134 0.59 1.27 15.72
CA ALA A 134 1.04 0.58 14.51
C ALA A 134 2.29 1.24 13.94
N ASN A 135 3.03 0.49 13.12
CA ASN A 135 4.21 1.00 12.43
C ASN A 135 3.77 1.81 11.19
N THR A 136 3.48 3.09 11.38
CA THR A 136 3.17 4.06 10.30
C THR A 136 4.32 5.07 10.16
N LEU A 137 4.25 5.96 9.16
CA LEU A 137 5.25 7.02 8.99
C LEU A 137 5.48 7.83 10.27
N SER A 138 4.40 8.15 10.98
CA SER A 138 4.42 8.91 12.23
C SER A 138 5.09 8.16 13.40
N ALA A 139 5.16 6.82 13.34
CA ALA A 139 5.85 6.01 14.35
C ALA A 139 7.37 6.10 14.23
N GLY A 140 7.90 6.51 13.06
CA GLY A 140 9.30 6.90 12.90
C GLY A 140 10.32 5.76 12.89
N GLN A 141 9.92 4.50 12.67
CA GLN A 141 10.86 3.38 12.60
C GLN A 141 11.74 3.39 11.35
N GLY A 142 11.28 3.99 10.25
CA GLY A 142 12.06 4.11 9.01
C GLY A 142 12.24 2.80 8.24
N GLY A 143 11.43 1.79 8.54
CA GLY A 143 11.45 0.48 7.91
C GLY A 143 10.44 -0.47 8.52
N THR A 144 10.41 -1.71 8.04
CA THR A 144 9.59 -2.76 8.66
C THR A 144 10.08 -3.04 10.08
N ALA A 145 9.19 -3.55 10.91
CA ALA A 145 9.50 -4.05 12.24
C ALA A 145 9.19 -5.55 12.32
N PRO A 146 9.74 -6.30 13.30
CA PRO A 146 9.33 -7.68 13.54
C PRO A 146 7.81 -7.76 13.68
N VAL A 147 7.20 -8.82 13.15
CA VAL A 147 5.73 -8.95 13.11
C VAL A 147 5.06 -8.96 14.50
N SER A 148 5.84 -9.10 15.57
CA SER A 148 5.37 -9.04 16.96
C SER A 148 5.68 -7.71 17.67
N ALA A 149 6.27 -6.71 17.00
CA ALA A 149 6.77 -5.50 17.64
C ALA A 149 5.65 -4.52 18.05
N PHE A 150 4.55 -4.49 17.29
CA PHE A 150 3.42 -3.59 17.50
C PHE A 150 2.21 -4.33 18.07
N MET A 151 2.36 -4.93 19.26
CA MET A 151 1.33 -5.76 19.89
C MET A 151 -0.02 -5.06 20.17
N ASN A 152 -0.04 -3.72 20.13
CA ASN A 152 -1.23 -2.89 20.32
C ASN A 152 -1.94 -2.53 19.01
N ASP A 153 -1.31 -2.76 17.85
CA ASP A 153 -2.00 -2.89 16.57
C ASP A 153 -2.67 -4.25 16.56
N ARG A 154 -3.85 -4.31 17.18
CA ARG A 154 -4.58 -5.54 17.40
C ARG A 154 -6.06 -5.37 17.08
N SER A 155 -6.59 -6.20 16.18
CA SER A 155 -8.01 -6.19 15.85
C SER A 155 -8.88 -6.77 16.96
N ALA A 156 -10.19 -6.55 16.90
CA ALA A 156 -11.15 -7.17 17.84
C ALA A 156 -11.08 -8.71 17.84
N LEU A 157 -10.68 -9.30 16.70
CA LEU A 157 -10.48 -10.73 16.51
C LEU A 157 -9.09 -11.21 16.95
N GLY A 158 -8.20 -10.30 17.35
CA GLY A 158 -6.89 -10.59 17.93
C GLY A 158 -5.74 -10.75 16.93
N LEU A 159 -5.96 -10.40 15.66
CA LEU A 159 -4.90 -10.32 14.65
C LEU A 159 -4.03 -9.09 14.88
N GLN A 160 -2.77 -9.14 14.44
CA GLN A 160 -1.80 -8.05 14.57
C GLN A 160 -1.30 -7.57 13.20
N GLY A 161 -0.78 -6.35 13.16
CA GLY A 161 -0.15 -5.79 11.96
C GLY A 161 -1.13 -5.46 10.83
N LEU A 162 -2.39 -5.15 11.15
CA LEU A 162 -3.41 -4.80 10.14
C LEU A 162 -3.54 -3.29 9.92
N GLY A 163 -2.93 -2.47 10.79
CA GLY A 163 -2.96 -1.01 10.73
C GLY A 163 -1.61 -0.38 10.42
N GLY A 164 -0.64 -1.14 9.89
CA GLY A 164 0.70 -0.63 9.60
C GLY A 164 1.69 -1.74 9.31
N ASN A 165 2.97 -1.40 9.41
CA ASN A 165 4.12 -2.23 9.06
C ASN A 165 4.25 -2.40 7.55
N VAL A 166 3.41 -3.22 6.92
CA VAL A 166 3.38 -3.37 5.47
C VAL A 166 1.95 -3.34 4.97
N ARG A 167 1.75 -2.77 3.78
CA ARG A 167 0.55 -3.04 3.01
C ARG A 167 0.55 -4.52 2.63
N GLU A 168 -0.63 -5.10 2.47
CA GLU A 168 -0.76 -6.53 2.24
C GLU A 168 -1.50 -6.82 0.95
N TRP A 169 -0.87 -7.62 0.08
CA TRP A 169 -1.55 -8.21 -1.07
C TRP A 169 -2.78 -9.00 -0.63
N VAL A 170 -3.90 -8.82 -1.34
CA VAL A 170 -5.10 -9.67 -1.24
C VAL A 170 -5.44 -10.24 -2.62
N SER A 171 -6.31 -11.24 -2.69
CA SER A 171 -6.58 -11.98 -3.94
C SER A 171 -7.24 -11.17 -5.04
N ASP A 172 -7.91 -10.08 -4.69
CA ASP A 172 -8.92 -9.43 -5.52
C ASP A 172 -8.27 -8.59 -6.62
N TRP A 173 -8.89 -8.60 -7.80
CA TRP A 173 -8.62 -7.57 -8.82
C TRP A 173 -9.19 -6.24 -8.34
N TYR A 174 -8.41 -5.17 -8.44
CA TYR A 174 -8.89 -3.85 -8.11
C TYR A 174 -9.92 -3.38 -9.15
N PHE A 175 -10.97 -2.77 -8.64
CA PHE A 175 -11.96 -2.05 -9.42
C PHE A 175 -12.45 -0.85 -8.58
N PRO A 176 -12.58 0.36 -9.17
CA PRO A 176 -12.95 1.56 -8.42
C PRO A 176 -14.34 1.54 -7.81
N ASN A 177 -15.28 0.79 -8.39
CA ASN A 177 -16.66 0.70 -7.87
C ASN A 177 -17.15 -0.76 -7.81
N TYR A 178 -17.13 -1.34 -6.61
CA TYR A 178 -17.50 -2.74 -6.38
C TYR A 178 -18.90 -3.13 -6.88
N ASP A 179 -19.85 -2.20 -6.98
CA ASP A 179 -21.21 -2.50 -7.44
C ASP A 179 -21.36 -2.63 -8.95
N ASP A 180 -20.41 -2.07 -9.72
CA ASP A 180 -20.60 -1.85 -11.15
C ASP A 180 -20.00 -2.96 -12.01
N PHE A 181 -19.29 -3.94 -11.44
CA PHE A 181 -18.71 -5.01 -12.24
C PHE A 181 -19.65 -6.22 -12.41
N PRO A 182 -19.66 -6.86 -13.60
CA PRO A 182 -20.46 -8.06 -13.83
C PRO A 182 -20.09 -9.20 -12.88
N GLY A 183 -21.10 -9.74 -12.17
CA GLY A 183 -20.91 -10.87 -11.26
C GLY A 183 -20.55 -10.50 -9.82
N ALA A 184 -20.68 -9.22 -9.44
CA ALA A 184 -20.61 -8.80 -8.05
C ALA A 184 -21.56 -9.64 -7.16
N SER A 185 -21.04 -10.11 -6.03
CA SER A 185 -21.75 -10.95 -5.06
C SER A 185 -21.55 -10.39 -3.65
N LEU A 186 -22.62 -10.34 -2.86
CA LEU A 186 -22.53 -10.01 -1.44
C LEU A 186 -22.22 -11.24 -0.56
N VAL A 187 -22.11 -12.43 -1.16
CA VAL A 187 -21.72 -13.67 -0.50
C VAL A 187 -20.34 -14.09 -1.01
N ASN A 188 -19.36 -14.17 -0.10
CA ASN A 188 -17.96 -14.47 -0.42
C ASN A 188 -17.41 -13.66 -1.62
N PRO A 189 -17.50 -12.32 -1.63
CA PRO A 189 -16.95 -11.50 -2.73
C PRO A 189 -15.45 -11.73 -2.90
N THR A 190 -15.02 -11.70 -4.16
CA THR A 190 -13.62 -11.88 -4.59
C THR A 190 -13.20 -10.83 -5.63
N GLY A 191 -13.96 -9.74 -5.73
CA GLY A 191 -13.86 -8.77 -6.82
C GLY A 191 -14.19 -9.37 -8.19
N PRO A 192 -13.83 -8.66 -9.27
CA PRO A 192 -13.99 -9.15 -10.63
C PRO A 192 -13.26 -10.47 -10.85
N ALA A 193 -13.90 -11.43 -11.51
CA ALA A 193 -13.31 -12.75 -11.76
C ALA A 193 -12.09 -12.69 -12.69
N THR A 194 -12.05 -11.70 -13.58
CA THR A 194 -10.94 -11.41 -14.51
C THR A 194 -10.43 -10.01 -14.28
N GLN A 195 -9.23 -9.72 -14.79
CA GLN A 195 -8.71 -8.36 -14.75
C GLN A 195 -9.67 -7.41 -15.51
N PRO A 196 -10.17 -6.33 -14.86
CA PRO A 196 -11.33 -5.59 -15.37
C PRO A 196 -10.99 -4.26 -16.08
N LEU A 197 -9.77 -3.74 -15.92
CA LEU A 197 -9.36 -2.42 -16.41
C LEU A 197 -8.44 -2.52 -17.64
N THR A 198 -8.08 -1.41 -18.28
CA THR A 198 -7.05 -1.46 -19.33
C THR A 198 -5.68 -1.81 -18.75
N GLU A 199 -5.38 -1.29 -17.56
CA GLU A 199 -4.15 -1.61 -16.82
C GLU A 199 -4.47 -2.56 -15.65
N PRO A 200 -3.70 -3.65 -15.48
CA PRO A 200 -3.93 -4.62 -14.41
C PRO A 200 -3.55 -4.06 -13.04
N PHE A 201 -4.50 -4.06 -12.11
CA PHE A 201 -4.27 -3.69 -10.71
C PHE A 201 -4.85 -4.74 -9.77
N ARG A 202 -4.07 -5.18 -8.80
CA ARG A 202 -4.54 -5.96 -7.64
C ARG A 202 -4.77 -5.02 -6.47
N VAL A 203 -5.57 -5.50 -5.53
CA VAL A 203 -5.79 -4.76 -4.30
C VAL A 203 -4.66 -5.05 -3.30
N ALA A 204 -4.21 -4.01 -2.60
CA ALA A 204 -3.51 -4.14 -1.33
C ALA A 204 -4.28 -3.42 -0.22
N ARG A 205 -4.20 -3.94 1.01
CA ARG A 205 -4.93 -3.42 2.17
C ARG A 205 -4.00 -3.05 3.32
N GLY A 206 -4.53 -2.31 4.28
CA GLY A 206 -3.80 -1.78 5.42
C GLY A 206 -3.00 -0.53 5.07
N GLY A 207 -1.91 -0.33 5.80
CA GLY A 207 -0.95 0.73 5.60
C GLY A 207 0.45 0.22 5.96
N SER A 208 1.47 1.02 5.73
CA SER A 208 2.86 0.64 5.98
C SER A 208 3.63 1.66 6.80
N TRP A 209 4.86 1.31 7.15
CA TRP A 209 5.80 2.16 7.87
C TRP A 209 6.14 3.48 7.16
N GLN A 210 5.81 3.63 5.87
CA GLN A 210 5.99 4.87 5.11
C GLN A 210 4.69 5.64 4.85
N ASP A 211 3.54 5.08 5.25
CA ASP A 211 2.23 5.69 5.02
C ASP A 211 1.82 6.58 6.18
N PHE A 212 1.14 7.69 5.87
CA PHE A 212 0.46 8.48 6.88
C PHE A 212 -0.65 7.66 7.57
N ALA A 213 -0.98 8.06 8.80
CA ALA A 213 -1.92 7.34 9.66
C ALA A 213 -3.29 7.14 9.02
N PHE A 214 -3.80 8.15 8.30
CA PHE A 214 -5.10 8.11 7.64
C PHE A 214 -5.22 7.08 6.50
N TYR A 215 -4.10 6.62 5.93
CA TYR A 215 -4.08 5.51 4.98
C TYR A 215 -4.06 4.13 5.65
N SER A 216 -3.83 4.09 6.96
CA SER A 216 -3.80 2.83 7.74
C SER A 216 -5.17 2.42 8.27
N ARG A 217 -6.25 3.05 7.78
CA ARG A 217 -7.63 2.69 8.11
C ARG A 217 -7.98 1.33 7.52
N GLY A 218 -8.76 0.54 8.24
CA GLY A 218 -9.15 -0.80 7.80
C GLY A 218 -9.96 -0.80 6.50
N GLY A 219 -10.63 0.30 6.14
CA GLY A 219 -11.39 0.43 4.88
C GLY A 219 -10.62 1.00 3.70
N HIS A 220 -9.37 1.44 3.87
CA HIS A 220 -8.64 2.09 2.79
C HIS A 220 -8.02 1.08 1.82
N ARG A 221 -8.21 1.29 0.52
CA ARG A 221 -7.81 0.35 -0.53
C ARG A 221 -6.67 0.96 -1.33
N TRP A 222 -5.71 0.13 -1.69
CA TRP A 222 -4.63 0.51 -2.60
C TRP A 222 -4.77 -0.30 -3.89
N ASP A 223 -4.69 0.37 -5.03
CA ASP A 223 -4.52 -0.26 -6.33
C ASP A 223 -3.03 -0.37 -6.66
N MET A 224 -2.59 -1.58 -6.96
CA MET A 224 -1.17 -1.88 -7.15
C MET A 224 -0.98 -2.76 -8.39
N PRO A 225 -0.07 -2.41 -9.32
CA PRO A 225 0.28 -3.30 -10.42
C PRO A 225 0.72 -4.67 -9.89
N PRO A 226 0.24 -5.81 -10.44
CA PRO A 226 0.57 -7.14 -9.91
C PRO A 226 2.06 -7.44 -9.81
N ALA A 227 2.86 -6.84 -10.68
CA ALA A 227 4.32 -6.98 -10.72
C ALA A 227 5.06 -6.11 -9.70
N SER A 228 4.36 -5.24 -8.95
CA SER A 228 4.98 -4.39 -7.94
C SER A 228 5.65 -5.21 -6.85
N SER A 229 6.85 -4.79 -6.47
CA SER A 229 7.68 -5.38 -5.43
C SER A 229 8.39 -4.24 -4.71
N THR A 230 7.95 -3.90 -3.49
CA THR A 230 8.38 -2.68 -2.79
C THR A 230 8.71 -2.99 -1.32
N PRO A 231 9.50 -2.14 -0.62
CA PRO A 231 9.93 -2.40 0.77
C PRO A 231 8.82 -2.32 1.83
N TRP A 232 7.60 -2.02 1.41
CA TRP A 232 6.46 -1.73 2.26
C TRP A 232 5.24 -2.56 1.88
N LEU A 233 5.41 -3.52 0.96
CA LEU A 233 4.35 -4.39 0.46
C LEU A 233 4.74 -5.85 0.72
N GLY A 234 3.96 -6.49 1.59
CA GLY A 234 4.05 -7.89 1.95
C GLY A 234 2.69 -8.55 1.80
N PHE A 235 2.42 -9.56 2.62
CA PHE A 235 1.16 -10.29 2.60
C PHE A 235 0.97 -11.19 3.83
N ARG A 236 -0.25 -11.68 4.00
CA ARG A 236 -0.61 -12.78 4.89
C ARG A 236 -1.52 -13.77 4.16
N CYS A 237 -1.57 -15.01 4.64
CA CYS A 237 -2.38 -16.05 4.00
C CYS A 237 -3.70 -16.31 4.77
N ALA A 238 -4.63 -16.97 4.08
CA ALA A 238 -5.88 -17.46 4.63
C ALA A 238 -6.11 -18.93 4.26
N GLN A 239 -7.02 -19.60 4.95
CA GLN A 239 -7.38 -20.99 4.70
C GLN A 239 -8.90 -21.17 4.80
N THR A 240 -9.47 -21.90 3.86
CA THR A 240 -10.89 -22.26 3.91
C THR A 240 -11.13 -23.29 5.02
N VAL A 241 -12.17 -23.08 5.83
CA VAL A 241 -12.60 -24.08 6.82
C VAL A 241 -13.23 -25.28 6.12
N GLU A 242 -12.97 -26.49 6.60
CA GLU A 242 -13.57 -27.70 6.04
C GLU A 242 -15.11 -27.62 6.02
N GLY A 243 -15.71 -27.89 4.86
CA GLY A 243 -17.16 -27.80 4.65
C GLY A 243 -17.70 -26.39 4.37
N ALA A 244 -16.86 -25.35 4.45
CA ALA A 244 -17.21 -24.00 4.00
C ALA A 244 -17.08 -23.89 2.47
N GLU A 245 -17.87 -23.01 1.85
CA GLU A 245 -17.71 -22.67 0.45
C GLU A 245 -16.44 -21.82 0.27
N PRO A 246 -15.45 -22.27 -0.53
CA PRO A 246 -14.25 -21.49 -0.78
C PRO A 246 -14.57 -20.26 -1.64
N PRO A 247 -13.86 -19.13 -1.46
CA PRO A 247 -13.97 -18.00 -2.37
C PRO A 247 -13.50 -18.41 -3.78
N VAL A 248 -14.12 -17.81 -4.80
CA VAL A 248 -13.71 -17.97 -6.20
C VAL A 248 -12.33 -17.33 -6.39
N VAL A 249 -11.34 -18.10 -6.81
CA VAL A 249 -10.02 -17.54 -7.10
C VAL A 249 -10.09 -16.71 -8.38
N PRO A 250 -9.75 -15.40 -8.35
CA PRO A 250 -9.75 -14.60 -9.57
C PRO A 250 -8.66 -15.09 -10.53
N THR A 251 -8.93 -15.08 -11.83
CA THR A 251 -7.95 -15.55 -12.83
C THR A 251 -6.71 -14.66 -12.79
N GLU A 252 -5.53 -15.26 -12.93
CA GLU A 252 -4.31 -14.48 -13.12
C GLU A 252 -4.32 -13.79 -14.49
N VAL A 253 -3.65 -12.63 -14.59
CA VAL A 253 -3.29 -12.09 -15.91
C VAL A 253 -2.36 -13.11 -16.53
N PRO A 254 -2.65 -13.62 -17.74
CA PRO A 254 -1.70 -14.47 -18.46
C PRO A 254 -0.36 -13.78 -18.43
N ALA A 255 0.70 -14.47 -17.99
CA ALA A 255 2.04 -13.93 -18.08
C ALA A 255 2.28 -13.53 -19.54
N GLU A 256 2.24 -12.23 -19.83
CA GLU A 256 2.61 -11.71 -21.12
C GLU A 256 4.07 -12.13 -21.29
N GLU A 257 4.37 -12.92 -22.34
CA GLU A 257 5.77 -13.16 -22.71
C GLU A 257 6.39 -11.77 -22.87
N ALA A 258 7.25 -11.39 -21.92
CA ALA A 258 7.91 -10.10 -21.95
C ALA A 258 8.47 -9.91 -23.37
N PRO A 259 8.13 -8.82 -24.09
CA PRO A 259 8.73 -8.59 -25.38
C PRO A 259 10.25 -8.57 -25.16
N ALA A 260 10.96 -9.40 -25.91
CA ALA A 260 12.41 -9.41 -25.90
C ALA A 260 12.89 -7.96 -26.07
N GLU A 261 13.68 -7.47 -25.11
CA GLU A 261 14.34 -6.19 -25.22
C GLU A 261 15.16 -6.20 -26.52
N GLU A 262 14.69 -5.49 -27.55
CA GLU A 262 15.58 -5.15 -28.66
C GLU A 262 16.56 -4.10 -28.12
N GLU A 263 17.80 -4.56 -27.89
CA GLU A 263 18.97 -3.74 -27.64
C GLU A 263 19.14 -2.72 -28.78
N GLY A 264 18.52 -1.55 -28.63
CA GLY A 264 18.78 -0.38 -29.44
C GLY A 264 20.17 0.20 -29.15
N PRO A 265 20.85 0.80 -30.13
CA PRO A 265 22.24 1.21 -29.97
C PRO A 265 22.37 2.33 -28.94
N VAL A 266 23.33 2.14 -28.02
CA VAL A 266 23.76 3.08 -27.00
C VAL A 266 24.39 4.33 -27.65
N ASP A 267 23.65 5.42 -27.72
CA ASP A 267 24.18 6.74 -28.07
C ASP A 267 24.45 7.57 -26.80
N GLY A 268 25.74 7.76 -26.51
CA GLY A 268 26.40 8.97 -25.95
C GLY A 268 25.89 9.66 -24.67
N PRO A 269 26.80 10.18 -23.80
CA PRO A 269 26.42 10.87 -22.58
C PRO A 269 25.75 12.23 -22.88
N PRO A 270 24.84 12.72 -22.01
CA PRO A 270 24.10 13.95 -22.24
C PRO A 270 25.02 15.17 -22.20
N THR A 271 25.01 15.95 -23.28
CA THR A 271 25.63 17.27 -23.35
C THR A 271 24.94 18.26 -22.41
N ALA A 272 25.75 19.01 -21.66
CA ALA A 272 25.35 20.05 -20.72
C ALA A 272 24.51 21.16 -21.38
N ALA A 273 23.48 21.63 -20.65
CA ALA A 273 22.68 22.80 -21.02
C ALA A 273 23.52 24.09 -21.01
N PRO A 274 23.27 25.06 -21.92
CA PRO A 274 23.97 26.34 -21.95
C PRO A 274 23.44 27.30 -20.87
N PRO A 275 24.26 28.27 -20.40
CA PRO A 275 23.87 29.20 -19.34
C PRO A 275 22.93 30.31 -19.84
N GLU A 276 22.02 30.75 -18.96
CA GLU A 276 21.13 31.90 -19.18
C GLU A 276 21.91 33.21 -19.27
N GLU A 277 21.61 34.02 -20.28
CA GLU A 277 22.18 35.36 -20.47
C GLU A 277 21.43 36.41 -19.62
N THR A 278 22.19 37.14 -18.80
CA THR A 278 21.78 38.38 -18.14
C THR A 278 21.59 39.52 -19.15
N PRO A 279 20.54 40.37 -19.04
CA PRO A 279 20.39 41.50 -19.95
C PRO A 279 21.34 42.64 -19.57
N THR A 280 22.25 42.97 -20.50
CA THR A 280 23.09 44.17 -20.45
C THR A 280 22.34 45.40 -20.96
N ASN A 281 22.41 46.47 -20.18
CA ASN A 281 21.93 47.81 -20.48
C ASN A 281 23.01 48.60 -21.26
N GLY A 282 22.65 49.31 -22.33
CA GLY A 282 23.47 50.33 -23.01
C GLY A 282 22.51 51.43 -23.50
N GLY A 283 22.65 52.71 -23.13
CA GLY A 283 23.70 53.67 -23.53
C GLY A 283 23.32 54.26 -24.91
N ASP A 284 23.19 55.54 -25.19
CA ASP A 284 23.59 56.82 -24.60
C ASP A 284 22.70 57.92 -25.20
N ASP A 285 22.48 59.02 -24.49
CA ASP A 285 22.35 60.37 -25.07
C ASP A 285 22.75 61.41 -24.01
N ALA A 286 23.76 62.23 -24.32
CA ALA A 286 24.31 63.32 -23.50
C ALA A 286 23.57 64.66 -23.81
N PRO A 287 23.96 65.86 -23.29
CA PRO A 287 24.93 66.22 -22.23
C PRO A 287 24.40 67.32 -21.25
N THR A 288 25.33 67.98 -20.53
CA THR A 288 25.28 69.26 -19.76
C THR A 288 24.95 69.13 -18.27
N ASP A 289 25.47 69.91 -17.33
CA ASP A 289 26.66 70.76 -17.16
C ASP A 289 26.63 71.22 -15.67
N GLU A 290 27.78 71.56 -15.11
CA GLU A 290 28.04 72.28 -13.85
C GLU A 290 27.52 71.78 -12.48
N GLY A 291 28.47 71.69 -11.52
CA GLY A 291 28.34 72.50 -10.30
C GLY A 291 28.42 71.78 -8.94
N GLY A 292 29.53 72.01 -8.23
CA GLY A 292 29.64 71.94 -6.76
C GLY A 292 29.98 70.54 -6.21
N GLY A 293 31.06 70.29 -5.48
CA GLY A 293 31.75 71.16 -4.55
C GLY A 293 31.28 70.87 -3.12
N ASP A 294 32.15 70.17 -2.39
CA ASP A 294 32.45 70.36 -0.97
C ASP A 294 32.05 69.29 0.05
N GLU A 295 32.92 69.27 1.07
CA GLU A 295 33.33 68.31 2.09
C GLU A 295 32.29 67.74 3.07
N GLY A 296 32.67 66.63 3.72
CA GLY A 296 32.31 66.40 5.12
C GLY A 296 32.09 64.95 5.54
N THR A 297 33.14 64.25 5.98
CA THR A 297 33.07 63.15 6.97
C THR A 297 33.10 63.76 8.39
N PRO A 298 32.72 63.05 9.48
CA PRO A 298 32.25 61.67 9.59
C PRO A 298 30.84 61.48 10.18
#